data_AF-A0A2E8J4E2-F1
#
_entry.id   AF-A0A2E8J4E2-F1
#
_cell.length_a   1.000
_cell.length_b   1.000
_cell.length_c   1.000
_cell.angle_alpha   90.00
_cell.angle_beta   90.00
_cell.angle_gamma   90.00
#
_symmetry.space_group_name_H-M   'P 1'
#
loop_
_entity.id
_entity.type
_entity.pdbx_description
1 polymer ?
#
loop_
_entity_poly.entity_id
_entity_poly.type
_entity_poly.pdbx_seq_one_letter_code
_entity_poly.pdbx_strand_id
1 'polypeptide(L)'
;MFIDRCSACKGIWFDKGEAESLSKKRIAEFIDTGDPAVGHKLDSLDMIPCPRYGETMKRFFDIDEKQLQYETCDEHGQFFDAGESTLWAESQYL
;
A
#
# COMPACT_ATOMS: atom_id res chain seq x y z
N MET A 1 9.77 -6.65 13.17
CA MET A 1 9.07 -6.02 12.05
C MET A 1 9.30 -6.88 10.83
N PHE A 2 8.25 -7.46 10.27
CA PHE A 2 8.32 -8.22 9.03
C PHE A 2 7.40 -7.52 8.04
N ILE A 3 7.87 -7.26 6.82
CA ILE A 3 7.05 -6.66 5.79
C ILE A 3 6.52 -7.80 4.94
N ASP A 4 5.19 -7.88 4.83
CA ASP A 4 4.52 -8.89 4.03
C ASP A 4 4.40 -8.38 2.60
N ARG A 5 5.02 -9.08 1.65
CA ARG A 5 5.00 -8.71 0.23
C ARG A 5 4.34 -9.79 -0.59
N CYS A 6 3.40 -9.39 -1.45
CA CYS A 6 2.83 -10.28 -2.44
C CYS A 6 3.91 -10.76 -3.42
N SER A 7 4.08 -12.07 -3.56
CA SER A 7 5.07 -12.63 -4.48
C SER A 7 4.74 -12.38 -5.95
N ALA A 8 3.45 -12.20 -6.29
CA ALA A 8 2.95 -12.04 -7.64
C ALA A 8 2.98 -10.58 -8.13
N CYS A 9 2.29 -9.67 -7.43
CA CYS A 9 2.20 -8.25 -7.83
C CYS A 9 3.25 -7.33 -7.20
N LYS A 10 3.97 -7.81 -6.17
CA LYS A 10 4.92 -7.01 -5.37
C LYS A 10 4.31 -5.90 -4.51
N GLY A 11 2.99 -5.80 -4.43
CA GLY A 11 2.30 -4.98 -3.43
C GLY A 11 2.67 -5.40 -2.00
N ILE A 12 2.55 -4.44 -1.09
CA ILE A 12 3.02 -4.53 0.29
C ILE A 12 1.83 -4.43 1.24
N TRP A 13 1.78 -5.36 2.19
CA TRP A 13 0.90 -5.30 3.33
C TRP A 13 1.66 -4.76 4.54
N PHE A 14 1.06 -3.77 5.19
CA PHE A 14 1.49 -3.28 6.49
C PHE A 14 0.44 -3.64 7.53
N ASP A 15 0.86 -4.27 8.63
CA ASP A 15 -0.03 -4.43 9.77
C ASP A 15 -0.32 -3.05 10.40
N LYS A 16 -1.40 -2.98 11.18
CA LYS A 16 -1.87 -1.75 11.82
C LYS A 16 -0.76 -1.11 12.67
N GLY A 17 -0.41 0.15 12.35
CA GLY A 17 0.64 0.91 13.01
C GLY A 17 2.05 0.71 12.42
N GLU A 18 2.25 -0.22 11.48
CA GLU A 18 3.53 -0.42 10.82
C GLU A 18 3.79 0.62 9.72
N ALA A 19 2.75 1.01 8.97
CA ALA A 19 2.85 1.98 7.88
C ALA A 19 3.46 3.30 8.38
N GLU A 20 2.98 3.84 9.48
CA GLU A 20 3.47 5.09 10.08
C GLU A 20 4.94 4.99 10.54
N SER A 21 5.38 3.79 10.93
CA SER A 21 6.77 3.55 11.33
C SER A 21 7.71 3.43 10.12
N LEU A 22 7.18 3.02 8.97
CA LEU A 22 7.91 2.72 7.73
C LEU A 22 7.73 3.79 6.65
N SER A 23 6.89 4.80 6.89
CA SER A 23 6.60 5.95 6.02
C SER A 23 7.78 6.89 5.80
N LYS A 24 8.93 6.67 6.47
CA LYS A 24 10.12 7.48 6.22
C LYS A 24 10.56 7.29 4.78
N LYS A 25 10.69 8.38 4.00
CA LYS A 25 10.95 8.33 2.56
C LYS A 25 12.03 7.30 2.16
N ARG A 26 13.21 7.35 2.79
CA ARG A 26 14.30 6.39 2.52
C ARG A 26 13.98 4.93 2.82
N ILE A 27 13.10 4.68 3.79
CA ILE A 27 12.66 3.32 4.14
C ILE A 27 11.65 2.85 3.09
N ALA A 28 10.66 3.68 2.76
CA ALA A 28 9.67 3.39 1.72
C ALA A 28 10.33 3.07 0.37
N GLU A 29 11.27 3.91 -0.09
CA GLU A 29 12.05 3.69 -1.31
C GLU A 29 12.85 2.37 -1.30
N PHE A 30 13.26 1.90 -0.12
CA PHE A 30 14.02 0.66 0.03
C PHE A 30 13.13 -0.59 0.02
N ILE A 31 11.92 -0.49 0.55
CA ILE A 31 10.98 -1.62 0.69
C ILE A 31 10.04 -1.72 -0.50
N ASP A 32 9.80 -0.64 -1.23
CA ASP A 32 8.92 -0.61 -2.40
C ASP A 32 9.68 -0.96 -3.68
N THR A 33 10.13 -2.20 -3.76
CA THR A 33 10.91 -2.69 -4.91
C THR A 33 10.03 -3.20 -6.05
N GLY A 34 8.72 -2.95 -6.00
CA GLY A 34 7.77 -3.36 -7.03
C GLY A 34 7.86 -2.47 -8.27
N ASP A 35 7.29 -2.94 -9.39
CA ASP A 35 7.17 -2.12 -10.60
C ASP A 35 5.87 -1.29 -10.52
N PRO A 36 5.93 0.06 -10.47
CA PRO A 36 4.74 0.90 -10.41
C PRO A 36 3.79 0.72 -11.60
N ALA A 37 4.30 0.32 -12.77
CA ALA A 37 3.45 0.04 -13.92
C ALA A 37 2.67 -1.27 -13.78
N VAL A 38 3.11 -2.19 -12.92
CA VAL A 38 2.32 -3.36 -12.51
C VAL A 38 1.29 -2.94 -11.47
N GLY A 39 1.67 -2.13 -10.48
CA GLY A 39 0.75 -1.58 -9.48
C GLY A 39 -0.43 -0.86 -10.12
N HIS A 40 -0.16 0.12 -10.98
CA HIS A 40 -1.19 0.90 -11.69
C HIS A 40 -2.17 0.06 -12.52
N LYS A 41 -1.77 -1.13 -12.99
CA LYS A 41 -2.70 -2.03 -13.69
C LYS A 41 -3.71 -2.68 -12.74
N LEU A 42 -3.35 -2.81 -11.48
CA LEU A 42 -4.12 -3.43 -10.41
C LEU A 42 -5.03 -2.44 -9.70
N ASP A 43 -4.87 -1.12 -9.90
CA ASP A 43 -5.77 -0.08 -9.36
C ASP A 43 -7.25 -0.36 -9.65
N SER A 44 -7.54 -1.02 -10.79
CA SER A 44 -8.90 -1.43 -11.18
C SER A 44 -9.48 -2.61 -10.40
N LEU A 45 -8.73 -3.23 -9.48
CA LEU A 45 -9.17 -4.36 -8.68
C LEU A 45 -9.90 -3.90 -7.40
N ASP A 46 -11.21 -3.73 -7.51
CA ASP A 46 -12.05 -3.14 -6.45
C ASP A 46 -12.36 -4.06 -5.26
N MET A 47 -11.97 -5.33 -5.33
CA MET A 47 -12.34 -6.36 -4.35
C MET A 47 -11.11 -7.08 -3.78
N ILE A 48 -10.29 -6.34 -3.04
CA ILE A 48 -9.14 -6.91 -2.35
C ILE A 48 -9.59 -7.38 -0.94
N PRO A 49 -9.60 -8.70 -0.66
CA PRO A 49 -9.97 -9.20 0.65
C PRO A 49 -8.84 -8.98 1.67
N CYS A 50 -9.20 -8.66 2.90
CA CYS A 50 -8.25 -8.58 4.01
C CYS A 50 -7.59 -9.96 4.22
N PRO A 51 -6.24 -10.05 4.31
CA PRO A 51 -5.55 -11.32 4.47
C PRO A 51 -5.81 -12.00 5.82
N ARG A 52 -6.42 -11.30 6.79
CA ARG A 52 -6.71 -11.83 8.13
C ARG A 52 -8.09 -12.49 8.22
N TYR A 53 -9.16 -11.82 7.75
CA TYR A 53 -10.54 -12.31 7.87
C TYR A 53 -11.30 -12.46 6.54
N GLY A 54 -10.72 -12.02 5.41
CA GLY A 54 -11.29 -12.21 4.08
C GLY A 54 -12.35 -11.19 3.65
N GLU A 55 -12.75 -10.27 4.53
CA GLU A 55 -13.69 -9.18 4.19
C GLU A 55 -13.05 -8.20 3.20
N THR A 56 -13.83 -7.67 2.27
CA THR A 56 -13.35 -6.66 1.30
C THR A 56 -12.89 -5.40 2.02
N MET A 57 -11.68 -4.96 1.70
CA MET A 57 -11.09 -3.76 2.28
C MET A 57 -11.69 -2.47 1.70
N LYS A 58 -11.60 -1.39 2.48
CA LYS A 58 -12.03 -0.06 2.04
C LYS A 58 -10.96 0.54 1.15
N ARG A 59 -11.35 1.18 0.06
CA ARG A 59 -10.40 1.90 -0.80
C ARG A 59 -10.28 3.36 -0.37
N PHE A 60 -9.04 3.83 -0.30
CA PHE A 60 -8.70 5.24 -0.23
C PHE A 60 -8.14 5.70 -1.59
N PHE A 61 -8.49 6.92 -2.01
CA PHE A 61 -8.03 7.49 -3.26
C PHE A 61 -7.75 8.99 -3.08
N ASP A 62 -6.54 9.42 -3.39
CA ASP A 62 -6.11 10.82 -3.38
C ASP A 62 -5.71 11.27 -4.79
N ILE A 63 -6.52 12.17 -5.34
CA ILE A 63 -6.49 12.60 -6.74
C ILE A 63 -5.58 13.82 -6.92
N ASP A 64 -5.40 14.63 -5.87
CA ASP A 64 -4.95 16.01 -6.04
C ASP A 64 -3.48 16.10 -6.47
N GLU A 65 -2.61 15.17 -6.05
CA GLU A 65 -1.17 15.30 -6.34
C GLU A 65 -0.43 14.01 -6.75
N LYS A 66 -0.95 12.81 -6.45
CA LYS A 66 -0.17 11.56 -6.62
C LYS A 66 -0.90 10.36 -7.20
N GLN A 67 -2.18 10.49 -7.52
CA GLN A 67 -3.04 9.35 -7.89
C GLN A 67 -2.83 8.19 -6.92
N LEU A 68 -2.73 8.51 -5.62
CA LEU A 68 -2.44 7.52 -4.61
C LEU A 68 -3.71 6.76 -4.31
N GLN A 69 -3.69 5.46 -4.59
CA GLN A 69 -4.68 4.52 -4.13
C GLN A 69 -4.06 3.63 -3.06
N TYR A 70 -4.87 3.09 -2.15
CA TYR A 70 -4.49 1.96 -1.28
C TYR A 70 -5.74 1.43 -0.57
N GLU A 71 -5.68 0.19 -0.13
CA GLU A 71 -6.77 -0.48 0.58
C GLU A 71 -6.52 -0.56 2.08
N THR A 72 -7.56 -0.34 2.88
CA THR A 72 -7.50 -0.32 4.33
C THR A 72 -8.45 -1.34 4.95
N CYS A 73 -7.94 -2.02 5.97
CA CYS A 73 -8.71 -2.75 6.94
C CYS A 73 -8.47 -2.11 8.31
N ASP A 74 -9.46 -1.38 8.83
CA ASP A 74 -9.32 -0.58 10.07
C ASP A 74 -8.82 -1.39 11.28
N GLU A 75 -9.07 -2.70 11.28
CA GLU A 75 -8.66 -3.61 12.34
C GLU A 75 -7.24 -4.17 12.17
N HIS A 76 -6.79 -4.43 10.93
CA HIS A 76 -5.56 -5.18 10.70
C HIS A 76 -4.44 -4.43 10.02
N GLY A 77 -4.72 -3.48 9.12
CA GLY A 77 -3.65 -2.92 8.32
C GLY A 77 -4.08 -2.32 6.99
N GLN A 78 -3.09 -2.11 6.14
CA GLN A 78 -3.22 -1.44 4.86
C GLN A 78 -2.44 -2.21 3.79
N PHE A 79 -2.99 -2.26 2.59
CA PHE A 79 -2.37 -2.82 1.41
C PHE A 79 -2.06 -1.70 0.42
N PHE A 80 -0.82 -1.68 -0.07
CA PHE A 80 -0.36 -0.77 -1.10
C PHE A 80 0.07 -1.60 -2.30
N ASP A 81 -0.44 -1.27 -3.48
CA ASP A 81 0.10 -1.81 -4.71
C ASP A 81 1.55 -1.36 -4.92
N ALA A 82 2.23 -2.04 -5.84
CA ALA A 82 3.62 -1.74 -6.15
C ALA A 82 3.80 -0.25 -6.51
N GLY A 83 4.72 0.45 -5.83
CA GLY A 83 5.00 1.87 -6.02
C GLY A 83 4.16 2.82 -5.14
N GLU A 84 3.02 2.39 -4.61
CA GLU A 84 2.11 3.25 -3.87
C GLU A 84 2.61 3.57 -2.46
N SER A 85 3.34 2.65 -1.83
CA SER A 85 3.87 2.89 -0.49
C SER A 85 4.92 4.02 -0.49
N THR A 86 5.66 4.18 -1.59
CA THR A 86 6.55 5.33 -1.81
C THR A 86 5.75 6.62 -1.99
N LEU A 87 4.68 6.60 -2.80
CA LEU A 87 3.82 7.77 -3.02
C LEU A 87 3.16 8.25 -1.73
N TRP A 88 2.68 7.32 -0.90
CA TRP A 88 2.12 7.60 0.41
C TRP A 88 3.18 8.16 1.36
N ALA A 89 4.37 7.57 1.44
CA ALA A 89 5.46 8.11 2.23
C ALA A 89 5.79 9.55 1.84
N GLU A 90 5.83 9.86 0.54
CA GLU A 90 6.06 11.22 0.08
C GLU A 90 4.89 12.17 0.37
N SER A 91 3.63 11.71 0.47
CA SER A 91 2.48 12.57 0.78
C SER A 91 2.45 13.00 2.25
N GLN A 92 3.12 12.26 3.14
CA GLN A 92 3.26 12.63 4.56
C GLN A 92 4.26 13.78 4.82
N TYR A 93 5.03 14.22 3.83
CA TYR A 93 6.04 15.28 3.95
C TYR A 93 5.63 16.62 3.33
N LEU A 94 4.41 16.70 2.78
CA LEU A 94 3.81 17.92 2.25
C LEU A 94 2.90 18.56 3.31
#